data_AF-A0A945MFL9-F1
#
_entry.id   AF-A0A945MFL9-F1
#
_cell.length_a   1.000
_cell.length_b   1.000
_cell.length_c   1.000
_cell.angle_alpha   90.00
_cell.angle_beta   90.00
_cell.angle_gamma   90.00
#
_symmetry.space_group_name_H-M   'P 1'
#
loop_
_entity.id
_entity.type
_entity.pdbx_description
1 polymer ?
#
loop_
_entity_poly.entity_id
_entity_poly.type
_entity_poly.pdbx_seq_one_letter_code
_entity_poly.pdbx_strand_id
1 'polypeptide(L)'
;MQQKLAFIPGDLDYSRTRTSVDKKYIISISSLIEPVPLNQIHQWEITIKTQQGDLVDAASVSITGGMPMHKHGLPTAPRMTQDLGQGRYLIEGMKFSMAGWWEIIIEVAQGFDKDKATFNLILR
;
A
#
# COMPACT_ATOMS: atom_id res chain seq x y z
N MET A 1 -28.91 -13.39 -2.79
CA MET A 1 -27.76 -12.86 -2.03
C MET A 1 -26.92 -14.03 -1.53
N GLN A 2 -25.88 -14.46 -2.25
CA GLN A 2 -24.85 -15.41 -1.79
C GLN A 2 -23.91 -15.67 -2.97
N GLN A 3 -22.91 -14.81 -3.19
CA GLN A 3 -21.78 -15.14 -4.08
C GLN A 3 -20.57 -14.21 -3.91
N LYS A 4 -20.48 -13.40 -2.85
CA LYS A 4 -19.46 -12.33 -2.75
C LYS A 4 -18.31 -12.58 -1.75
N LEU A 5 -18.29 -13.74 -1.09
CA LEU A 5 -17.30 -14.06 -0.02
C LEU A 5 -16.48 -15.34 -0.28
N ALA A 6 -16.76 -16.11 -1.32
CA ALA A 6 -16.15 -17.44 -1.53
C ALA A 6 -14.75 -17.42 -2.17
N PHE A 7 -14.17 -16.24 -2.46
CA PHE A 7 -12.91 -16.11 -3.21
C PHE A 7 -11.87 -15.18 -2.56
N ILE A 8 -12.13 -14.69 -1.35
CA ILE A 8 -11.12 -14.00 -0.55
C ILE A 8 -10.44 -15.09 0.30
N PRO A 9 -9.11 -15.29 0.19
CA PRO A 9 -8.41 -16.24 1.04
C PRO A 9 -8.67 -15.95 2.53
N GLY A 10 -8.96 -16.99 3.31
CA GLY A 10 -9.31 -16.86 4.72
C GLY A 10 -8.12 -16.44 5.61
N ASP A 11 -6.91 -16.56 5.09
CA ASP A 11 -5.62 -16.35 5.74
C ASP A 11 -4.91 -15.07 5.27
N LEU A 12 -5.63 -14.15 4.61
CA LEU A 12 -5.04 -12.87 4.23
C LEU A 12 -4.58 -12.08 5.45
N ASP A 13 -3.33 -11.65 5.40
CA ASP A 13 -2.75 -10.70 6.33
C ASP A 13 -3.17 -9.27 5.96
N TYR A 14 -3.99 -8.66 6.82
CA TYR A 14 -4.48 -7.29 6.71
C TYR A 14 -3.67 -6.27 7.54
N SER A 15 -2.51 -6.68 8.06
CA SER A 15 -1.64 -5.79 8.82
C SER A 15 -1.27 -4.56 7.98
N ARG A 16 -1.20 -3.41 8.66
CA ARG A 16 -0.80 -2.14 8.06
C ARG A 16 0.68 -1.86 8.19
N THR A 17 1.43 -2.81 8.72
CA THR A 17 2.89 -2.80 8.84
C THR A 17 3.40 -4.16 8.44
N ARG A 18 4.29 -4.23 7.44
CA ARG A 18 4.85 -5.49 6.94
C ARG A 18 6.34 -5.37 6.70
N THR A 19 7.02 -6.47 6.92
CA THR A 19 8.40 -6.65 6.46
C THR A 19 8.40 -6.90 4.95
N SER A 20 9.32 -6.25 4.24
CA SER A 20 9.53 -6.44 2.81
C SER A 20 10.10 -7.83 2.48
N VAL A 21 10.01 -8.25 1.22
CA VAL A 21 10.34 -9.62 0.76
C VAL A 21 11.77 -10.01 1.11
N ASP A 22 12.74 -9.16 0.78
CA ASP A 22 14.16 -9.40 1.07
C ASP A 22 14.55 -8.95 2.48
N LYS A 23 13.56 -8.62 3.32
CA LYS A 23 13.71 -8.16 4.70
C LYS A 23 14.63 -6.96 4.84
N LYS A 24 14.67 -6.06 3.85
CA LYS A 24 15.43 -4.81 3.96
C LYS A 24 14.70 -3.76 4.77
N TYR A 25 13.37 -3.75 4.66
CA TYR A 25 12.53 -2.69 5.21
C TYR A 25 11.36 -3.23 6.03
N ILE A 26 10.89 -2.40 6.95
CA ILE A 26 9.59 -2.47 7.58
C ILE A 26 8.78 -1.30 7.03
N ILE A 27 7.68 -1.60 6.35
CA ILE A 27 6.85 -0.63 5.63
C ILE A 27 5.49 -0.56 6.33
N SER A 28 5.03 0.63 6.66
CA SER A 28 3.70 0.90 7.18
C SER A 28 2.90 1.77 6.20
N ILE A 29 1.60 1.50 6.07
CA ILE A 29 0.69 2.26 5.21
C ILE A 29 -0.51 2.80 5.99
N SER A 30 -0.90 4.05 5.73
CA SER A 30 -2.06 4.69 6.36
C SER A 30 -2.79 5.59 5.37
N SER A 31 -4.12 5.57 5.37
CA SER A 31 -4.92 6.55 4.64
C SER A 31 -5.05 7.83 5.46
N LEU A 32 -4.96 9.00 4.82
CA LEU A 32 -5.21 10.28 5.51
C LEU A 32 -6.69 10.55 5.74
N ILE A 33 -7.57 9.78 5.11
CA ILE A 33 -9.03 9.84 5.30
C ILE A 33 -9.52 8.46 5.73
N GLU A 34 -10.24 8.42 6.85
CA GLU A 34 -10.92 7.23 7.35
C GLU A 34 -12.42 7.51 7.56
N PRO A 35 -13.32 6.60 7.15
CA PRO A 35 -13.03 5.37 6.42
C PRO A 35 -12.48 5.65 5.00
N VAL A 36 -11.57 4.80 4.52
CA VAL A 36 -11.03 4.88 3.14
C VAL A 36 -12.17 5.02 2.12
N PRO A 37 -12.26 6.15 1.39
CA PRO A 37 -13.41 6.42 0.54
C PRO A 37 -13.35 5.64 -0.77
N LEU A 38 -14.51 5.15 -1.21
CA LEU A 38 -14.69 4.58 -2.54
C LEU A 38 -14.99 5.69 -3.56
N ASN A 39 -14.53 5.47 -4.80
CA ASN A 39 -14.73 6.34 -5.96
C ASN A 39 -14.20 7.78 -5.83
N GLN A 40 -13.39 8.07 -4.82
CA GLN A 40 -12.78 9.38 -4.60
C GLN A 40 -11.26 9.26 -4.59
N ILE A 41 -10.59 10.27 -5.17
CA ILE A 41 -9.14 10.40 -5.05
C ILE A 41 -8.82 10.90 -3.64
N HIS A 42 -7.86 10.27 -2.99
CA HIS A 42 -7.40 10.62 -1.66
C HIS A 42 -5.90 10.33 -1.52
N GLN A 43 -5.37 10.61 -0.33
CA GLN A 43 -3.96 10.59 -0.03
C GLN A 43 -3.66 9.55 1.04
N TRP A 44 -2.47 8.96 0.96
CA TRP A 44 -1.96 7.98 1.91
C TRP A 44 -0.57 8.42 2.38
N GLU A 45 -0.22 8.08 3.61
CA GLU A 45 1.14 8.18 4.13
C GLU A 45 1.76 6.79 4.20
N ILE A 46 3.02 6.68 3.75
CA ILE A 46 3.84 5.48 3.90
C ILE A 46 5.00 5.80 4.82
N THR A 47 5.23 4.96 5.83
CA THR A 47 6.38 5.05 6.72
C THR A 47 7.33 3.89 6.47
N ILE A 48 8.62 4.15 6.33
CA ILE A 48 9.64 3.16 5.99
C ILE A 48 10.75 3.18 7.05
N LYS A 49 11.08 1.99 7.56
CA LYS A 49 12.20 1.76 8.46
C LYS A 49 13.09 0.64 7.96
N THR A 50 14.36 0.61 8.37
CA THR A 50 15.20 -0.58 8.25
C THR A 50 14.73 -1.67 9.24
N GLN A 51 15.27 -2.88 9.15
CA GLN A 51 15.01 -3.92 10.16
C GLN A 51 15.51 -3.55 11.56
N GLN A 52 16.53 -2.68 11.62
CA GLN A 52 17.10 -2.17 12.86
C GLN A 52 16.24 -1.05 13.47
N GLY A 53 15.23 -0.57 12.74
CA GLY A 53 14.30 0.47 13.19
C GLY A 53 14.69 1.88 12.77
N ASP A 54 15.78 2.04 12.03
CA ASP A 54 16.23 3.34 11.53
C ASP A 54 15.26 3.87 10.48
N LEU A 55 14.99 5.17 10.51
CA LEU A 55 14.12 5.84 9.54
C LEU A 55 14.82 5.89 8.19
N VAL A 56 14.10 5.54 7.13
CA VAL A 56 14.63 5.51 5.76
C VAL A 56 14.14 6.76 5.04
N ASP A 57 15.00 7.77 4.94
CA ASP A 57 14.75 9.01 4.17
C ASP A 57 15.32 8.92 2.74
N ALA A 58 14.89 9.83 1.85
CA ALA A 58 15.36 9.93 0.47
C ALA A 58 15.18 8.64 -0.36
N ALA A 59 14.19 7.82 -0.04
CA ALA A 59 13.78 6.69 -0.86
C ALA A 59 12.80 7.13 -1.96
N SER A 60 12.83 6.42 -3.09
CA SER A 60 11.75 6.46 -4.06
C SER A 60 10.72 5.39 -3.71
N VAL A 61 9.44 5.77 -3.68
CA VAL A 61 8.34 4.86 -3.38
C VAL A 61 7.41 4.75 -4.59
N SER A 62 7.22 3.53 -5.09
CA SER A 62 6.28 3.22 -6.17
C SER A 62 5.13 2.37 -5.65
N ILE A 63 3.93 2.66 -6.16
CA ILE A 63 2.69 2.03 -5.71
C ILE A 63 2.00 1.43 -6.91
N THR A 64 1.74 0.13 -6.82
CA THR A 64 0.90 -0.61 -7.76
C THR A 64 -0.10 -1.43 -6.97
N GLY A 65 -1.02 -2.10 -7.66
CA GLY A 65 -2.03 -2.90 -7.00
C GLY A 65 -3.26 -3.04 -7.86
N GLY A 66 -4.30 -3.62 -7.26
CA GLY A 66 -5.55 -3.90 -7.94
C GLY A 66 -6.49 -4.76 -7.12
N MET A 67 -7.53 -5.25 -7.79
CA MET A 67 -8.46 -6.24 -7.24
C MET A 67 -8.11 -7.61 -7.84
N PRO A 68 -7.45 -8.52 -7.09
CA PRO A 68 -7.07 -9.83 -7.62
C PRO A 68 -8.25 -10.61 -8.22
N MET A 69 -9.41 -10.57 -7.55
CA MET A 69 -10.64 -11.25 -8.00
C MET A 69 -11.21 -10.70 -9.31
N HIS A 70 -10.92 -9.45 -9.65
CA HIS A 70 -11.42 -8.81 -10.87
C HIS A 70 -10.34 -8.68 -11.95
N LYS A 71 -9.09 -9.08 -11.68
CA LYS A 71 -7.96 -8.96 -12.61
C LYS A 71 -7.80 -7.55 -13.19
N HIS A 72 -8.08 -6.54 -12.38
CA HIS A 72 -7.91 -5.13 -12.74
C HIS A 72 -6.96 -4.46 -11.75
N GLY A 73 -6.12 -3.58 -12.28
CA GLY A 73 -5.22 -2.76 -11.47
C GLY A 73 -5.94 -1.61 -10.77
N LEU A 74 -5.17 -0.73 -10.15
CA LEU A 74 -5.68 0.55 -9.67
C LEU A 74 -6.30 1.35 -10.83
N PRO A 75 -7.43 2.05 -10.59
CA PRO A 75 -8.10 2.86 -11.61
C PRO A 75 -7.35 4.17 -11.93
N THR A 76 -6.33 4.48 -11.14
CA THR A 76 -5.44 5.64 -11.27
C THR A 76 -3.99 5.17 -11.20
N ALA A 77 -3.05 6.09 -11.38
CA ALA A 77 -1.62 5.85 -11.18
C ALA A 77 -1.10 6.69 -10.00
N PRO A 78 -1.27 6.22 -8.74
CA PRO A 78 -0.77 6.94 -7.58
C PRO A 78 0.74 7.18 -7.65
N ARG A 79 1.20 8.24 -7.00
CA ARG A 79 2.60 8.68 -7.00
C ARG A 79 2.99 9.14 -5.61
N MET A 80 4.24 8.87 -5.23
CA MET A 80 4.91 9.63 -4.20
C MET A 80 5.11 11.07 -4.71
N THR A 81 4.61 12.05 -3.98
CA THR A 81 4.73 13.47 -4.35
C THR A 81 5.57 14.27 -3.36
N GLN A 82 5.68 13.79 -2.12
CA GLN A 82 6.50 14.45 -1.09
C GLN A 82 7.23 13.43 -0.23
N ASP A 83 8.51 13.71 0.05
CA ASP A 83 9.22 13.17 1.20
C ASP A 83 8.90 14.09 2.39
N LEU A 84 8.21 13.56 3.41
CA LEU A 84 7.79 14.30 4.60
C LEU A 84 8.85 14.24 5.72
N GLY A 85 9.98 13.58 5.46
CA GLY A 85 11.04 13.28 6.40
C GLY A 85 10.63 12.29 7.48
N GLN A 86 11.62 11.86 8.27
CA GLN A 86 11.43 10.87 9.33
C GLN A 86 10.86 9.54 8.80
N GLY A 87 11.32 9.15 7.60
CA GLY A 87 10.91 7.95 6.89
C GLY A 87 9.47 7.99 6.37
N ARG A 88 8.83 9.16 6.30
CA ARG A 88 7.43 9.31 5.87
C ARG A 88 7.31 9.90 4.47
N TYR A 89 6.38 9.35 3.70
CA TYR A 89 6.19 9.67 2.30
C TYR A 89 4.73 9.89 1.99
N LEU A 90 4.40 11.02 1.35
CA LEU A 90 3.04 11.31 0.90
C LEU A 90 2.80 10.68 -0.46
N ILE A 91 1.75 9.85 -0.53
CA ILE A 91 1.25 9.25 -1.74
C ILE A 91 -0.07 9.92 -2.11
N GLU A 92 -0.13 10.45 -3.32
CA GLU A 92 -1.33 11.09 -3.85
C GLU A 92 -1.88 10.32 -5.05
N GLY A 93 -3.16 10.52 -5.34
CA GLY A 93 -3.83 9.88 -6.48
C GLY A 93 -4.41 8.50 -6.17
N MET A 94 -4.41 8.05 -4.91
CA MET A 94 -5.03 6.78 -4.51
C MET A 94 -6.54 6.84 -4.76
N LYS A 95 -7.09 5.80 -5.40
CA LYS A 95 -8.53 5.65 -5.63
C LYS A 95 -8.90 4.17 -5.69
N PHE A 96 -10.02 3.83 -5.04
CA PHE A 96 -10.61 2.49 -5.08
C PHE A 96 -12.00 2.59 -5.69
N SER A 97 -12.28 1.86 -6.77
CA SER A 97 -13.56 2.01 -7.48
C SER A 97 -14.73 1.28 -6.81
N MET A 98 -14.45 0.26 -6.00
CA MET A 98 -15.47 -0.65 -5.47
C MET A 98 -15.05 -1.24 -4.12
N ALA A 99 -16.05 -1.59 -3.30
CA ALA A 99 -15.87 -2.40 -2.09
C ALA A 99 -15.36 -3.80 -2.44
N GLY A 100 -14.57 -4.39 -1.54
CA GLY A 100 -13.99 -5.72 -1.70
C GLY A 100 -12.52 -5.78 -1.30
N TRP A 101 -11.89 -6.89 -1.68
CA TRP A 101 -10.47 -7.12 -1.46
C TRP A 101 -9.62 -6.42 -2.52
N TRP A 102 -8.68 -5.61 -2.02
CA TRP A 102 -7.63 -4.98 -2.81
C TRP A 102 -6.26 -5.44 -2.33
N GLU A 103 -5.36 -5.63 -3.28
CA GLU A 103 -3.95 -5.88 -3.05
C GLU A 103 -3.16 -4.65 -3.48
N ILE A 104 -2.31 -4.13 -2.59
CA ILE A 104 -1.43 -2.98 -2.84
C ILE A 104 0.02 -3.43 -2.69
N ILE A 105 0.86 -3.11 -3.67
CA ILE A 105 2.28 -3.42 -3.65
C ILE A 105 3.04 -2.10 -3.54
N ILE A 106 3.84 -1.99 -2.49
CA ILE A 106 4.73 -0.87 -2.25
C ILE A 106 6.15 -1.34 -2.59
N GLU A 107 6.76 -0.70 -3.57
CA GLU A 107 8.18 -0.89 -3.91
C GLU A 107 8.98 0.30 -3.39
N VAL A 108 10.07 0.00 -2.69
CA VAL A 108 10.97 0.98 -2.10
C VAL A 108 12.33 0.85 -2.78
N ALA A 109 12.90 1.98 -3.19
CA ALA A 109 14.26 2.04 -3.73
C ALA A 109 15.07 3.14 -3.01
N GLN A 110 16.21 2.78 -2.44
CA GLN A 110 17.17 3.70 -1.83
C GLN A 110 18.58 3.38 -2.32
N GLY A 111 19.17 4.27 -3.13
CA GLY A 111 20.43 3.98 -3.81
C GLY A 111 20.34 2.75 -4.72
N PHE A 112 21.15 1.72 -4.45
CA PHE A 112 21.12 0.44 -5.18
C PHE A 112 20.18 -0.59 -4.56
N ASP A 113 19.69 -0.33 -3.34
CA ASP A 113 18.77 -1.23 -2.67
C ASP A 113 17.35 -1.04 -3.16
N LYS A 114 16.71 -2.16 -3.51
CA LYS A 114 15.29 -2.25 -3.86
C LYS A 114 14.68 -3.42 -3.12
N ASP A 115 13.45 -3.25 -2.65
CA ASP A 115 12.64 -4.30 -2.05
C ASP A 115 11.16 -3.88 -2.11
N LYS A 116 10.25 -4.79 -1.76
CA LYS A 116 8.80 -4.53 -1.80
C LYS A 116 8.03 -5.24 -0.69
N ALA A 117 6.86 -4.71 -0.37
CA ALA A 117 5.87 -5.38 0.47
C ALA A 117 4.48 -5.30 -0.16
N THR A 118 3.71 -6.37 -0.01
CA THR A 118 2.32 -6.46 -0.47
C THR A 118 1.37 -6.28 0.71
N PHE A 119 0.28 -5.55 0.57
CA PHE A 119 -0.71 -5.30 1.60
C PHE A 119 -2.10 -5.66 1.11
N ASN A 120 -2.90 -6.30 1.97
CA ASN A 120 -4.29 -6.62 1.67
C ASN A 120 -5.22 -5.64 2.39
N LEU A 121 -6.22 -5.15 1.66
CA LEU A 121 -7.25 -4.25 2.17
C LEU A 121 -8.63 -4.88 1.95
N ILE A 122 -9.52 -4.73 2.91
CA ILE A 122 -10.96 -4.98 2.73
C ILE A 122 -11.68 -3.64 2.87
N LEU A 123 -12.24 -3.15 1.77
CA LEU A 123 -13.01 -1.92 1.73
C LEU A 123 -14.51 -2.23 1.69
N ARG A 124 -15.33 -1.41 2.33
CA ARG A 124 -16.78 -1.58 2.47
C ARG A 124 -17.52 -0.36 1.96
#